data_AF-A0A352JNY4-F1
#
_entry.id   AF-A0A352JNY4-F1
#
_cell.length_a   1.000
_cell.length_b   1.000
_cell.length_c   1.000
_cell.angle_alpha   90.00
_cell.angle_beta   90.00
_cell.angle_gamma   90.00
#
_symmetry.space_group_name_H-M   'P 1'
#
loop_
_entity.id
_entity.type
_entity.pdbx_description
1 polymer ?
#
loop_
_entity_poly.entity_id
_entity_poly.type
_entity_poly.pdbx_seq_one_letter_code
_entity_poly.pdbx_strand_id
1 'polypeptide(L)' 'MIIQPPPRFLLAQLPTPIERLSLSPDPDSNIEIFIKRDDLTGSILSGNKVR' A
#
# COMPACT_ATOMS: atom_id res chain seq x y z
N MET A 1 -2.70 0.55 -26.26
CA MET A 1 -1.22 0.58 -26.21
C MET A 1 -0.79 -0.35 -25.09
N ILE A 2 -0.14 -1.49 -25.40
CA ILE A 2 0.35 -2.42 -24.38
C ILE A 2 1.74 -1.94 -23.98
N ILE A 3 1.86 -1.41 -22.76
CA ILE A 3 3.15 -0.98 -22.21
C ILE A 3 3.78 -2.21 -21.57
N GLN A 4 4.91 -2.65 -22.12
CA GLN A 4 5.74 -3.68 -21.49
C GLN A 4 6.40 -3.08 -20.24
N PRO A 5 6.23 -3.70 -19.05
CA PRO A 5 6.88 -3.18 -17.86
C PRO A 5 8.42 -3.34 -17.99
N PRO A 6 9.20 -2.39 -17.44
CA PRO A 6 10.64 -2.54 -17.39
C PRO A 6 11.03 -3.73 -16.49
N PRO A 7 12.27 -4.23 -16.62
CA PRO A 7 12.82 -5.19 -15.66
C PRO A 7 12.70 -4.70 -14.21
N ARG A 8 12.34 -5.58 -13.28
CA ARG A 8 12.06 -5.23 -11.88
C ARG A 8 12.99 -5.98 -10.93
N PHE A 9 13.65 -5.25 -10.03
CA PHE A 9 14.41 -5.83 -8.93
C PHE A 9 13.51 -6.04 -7.70
N LEU A 10 13.75 -7.12 -6.95
CA LEU A 10 12.92 -7.52 -5.81
C LEU A 10 13.43 -6.83 -4.53
N LEU A 11 13.09 -5.55 -4.38
CA LEU A 11 13.52 -4.68 -3.27
C LEU A 11 12.50 -4.54 -2.13
N ALA A 12 11.28 -5.05 -2.35
CA ALA A 12 10.16 -4.97 -1.42
C ALA A 12 9.39 -6.29 -1.40
N GLN A 13 8.89 -6.63 -0.22
CA GLN A 13 7.92 -7.70 0.00
C GLN A 13 6.55 -7.20 -0.44
N LEU A 14 6.09 -7.72 -1.59
CA LEU A 14 4.82 -7.35 -2.19
C LEU A 14 3.98 -8.62 -2.42
N PRO A 15 2.63 -8.52 -2.37
CA PRO A 15 1.84 -7.31 -2.15
C PRO A 15 1.81 -6.85 -0.68
N THR A 16 1.59 -5.56 -0.47
CA THR A 16 1.36 -4.95 0.86
C THR A 16 -0.11 -5.07 1.26
N PRO A 17 -0.44 -5.25 2.55
CA PRO A 17 -1.81 -5.43 2.99
C PRO A 17 -2.65 -4.15 2.84
N ILE A 18 -3.96 -4.33 2.69
CA ILE A 18 -4.96 -3.26 2.74
C ILE A 18 -5.80 -3.50 3.99
N GLU A 19 -5.86 -2.51 4.88
CA GLU A 19 -6.54 -2.59 6.16
C GLU A 19 -7.70 -1.59 6.21
N ARG A 20 -8.85 -2.00 6.74
CA ARG A 20 -9.95 -1.07 7.00
C ARG A 20 -9.61 -0.21 8.22
N LEU A 21 -9.75 1.10 8.09
CA LEU A 21 -9.65 2.00 9.23
C LEU A 21 -10.90 1.83 10.10
N SER A 22 -10.72 1.21 11.28
CA SER A 22 -11.82 0.82 12.16
C SER A 22 -12.46 2.02 12.86
N LEU A 23 -11.69 3.09 13.06
CA LEU A 23 -12.13 4.34 13.65
C LEU A 23 -12.39 5.32 12.51
N SER A 24 -13.63 5.39 12.03
CA SER A 24 -14.01 6.46 11.12
C SER A 24 -13.85 7.80 11.86
N PRO A 25 -13.13 8.79 11.30
CA PRO A 25 -13.06 10.13 11.88
C PRO A 25 -14.43 10.82 11.90
N ASP A 26 -15.38 10.32 11.09
CA ASP A 26 -16.78 10.72 11.08
C ASP A 26 -17.66 9.46 11.20
N PRO A 27 -18.11 9.11 12.41
CA PRO A 27 -18.89 7.90 12.67
C PRO A 27 -20.29 7.93 12.03
N ASP A 28 -20.80 9.11 11.69
CA ASP A 28 -22.11 9.28 11.03
C ASP A 28 -22.01 9.23 9.50
N SER A 29 -20.78 9.19 8.96
CA SER A 29 -20.56 9.02 7.53
C SER A 29 -20.66 7.55 7.11
N ASN A 30 -21.38 7.28 6.01
CA ASN A 30 -21.40 5.96 5.36
C ASN A 30 -20.12 5.68 4.54
N ILE A 31 -19.00 6.29 4.93
CA ILE A 31 -17.74 6.24 4.17
C ILE A 31 -16.86 5.15 4.78
N GLU A 32 -16.46 4.18 3.95
CA GLU A 32 -15.47 3.19 4.34
C GLU A 32 -14.07 3.65 3.92
N ILE A 33 -13.16 3.73 4.90
CA ILE A 33 -11.77 4.13 4.67
C ILE A 33 -10.88 2.90 4.75
N PHE A 34 -10.00 2.74 3.76
CA PHE A 34 -9.00 1.69 3.71
C PHE A 34 -7.59 2.28 3.57
N ILE A 35 -6.63 1.66 4.24
CA ILE A 35 -5.22 2.05 4.24
C ILE A 35 -4.42 0.96 3.54
N LYS A 36 -3.70 1.34 2.49
CA LYS A 36 -2.72 0.46 1.84
C LYS A 36 -1.37 0.62 2.54
N ARG A 37 -0.91 -0.46 3.18
CA ARG A 37 0.26 -0.48 4.08
C ARG A 37 1.58 -0.54 3.32
N ASP A 38 1.84 0.45 2.48
CA ASP A 38 3.12 0.55 1.77
C ASP A 38 4.30 0.76 2.71
N ASP A 39 4.07 1.14 3.98
CA ASP A 39 5.05 1.13 5.06
C ASP A 39 5.56 -0.28 5.42
N LEU A 40 4.82 -1.34 5.08
CA LEU A 40 5.15 -2.74 5.37
C LEU A 40 5.84 -3.47 4.20
N THR A 41 6.67 -2.76 3.42
CA THR A 41 7.42 -3.33 2.28
C THR A 41 8.75 -4.01 2.65
N GLY A 42 9.43 -3.53 3.70
CA GLY A 42 10.69 -4.07 4.24
C GLY A 42 11.93 -4.02 3.34
N SER A 43 12.93 -3.17 3.69
CA SER A 43 14.40 -3.43 3.57
C SER A 43 15.30 -2.26 4.11
N ILE A 44 14.82 -1.21 4.79
CA ILE A 44 14.59 -1.01 6.24
C ILE A 44 13.45 0.03 6.25
N LEU A 45 12.20 -0.46 6.11
CA LEU A 45 10.91 0.26 6.03
C LEU A 45 10.73 1.46 5.06
N SER A 46 11.63 1.65 4.08
CA SER A 46 11.64 2.67 3.00
C SER A 46 10.31 2.91 2.22
N GLY A 47 9.31 2.07 2.39
CA GLY A 47 7.94 2.38 2.00
C GLY A 47 7.74 2.47 0.49
N ASN A 48 7.17 3.59 0.03
CA ASN A 48 6.93 3.85 -1.39
C ASN A 48 8.20 4.04 -2.23
N LYS A 49 9.37 4.26 -1.62
CA LYS A 49 10.62 4.53 -2.36
C LYS A 49 11.31 3.27 -2.87
N VAL A 50 10.87 2.10 -2.42
CA VAL A 50 11.40 0.78 -2.82
C VAL A 50 10.40 -0.06 -3.60
N ARG A 51 9.20 0.47 -3.86
CA ARG A 51 8.15 -0.21 -4.63
C ARG A 51 8.41 -0.08 -6.13
#